data_AF-A0A151X7B5-F1
#
_entry.id   AF-A0A151X7B5-F1
#
_cell.length_a   1.000
_cell.length_b   1.000
_cell.length_c   1.000
_cell.angle_alpha   90.00
_cell.angle_beta   90.00
_cell.angle_gamma   90.00
#
_symmetry.space_group_name_H-M   'P 1'
#
loop_
_entity.id
_entity.type
_entity.pdbx_description
1 polymer ?
#
loop_
_entity_poly.entity_id
_entity_poly.type
_entity_poly.pdbx_seq_one_letter_code
_entity_poly.pdbx_strand_id
1 'polypeptide(L)'
;MSREVALAYTAVKKVHGKEVLKETKFSSCVRGIYIHIYLYIYKIYFSTIGSILNNAKDWDGHRLLRRKKSTTEVDEQWLNYYVDENQILRMMDENIATDSMSAHVGNENNEMFKELH
;
A
#
# COMPACT_ATOMS: atom_id res chain seq x y z
N MET A 1 -23.31 -10.64 -5.44
CA MET A 1 -23.59 -11.34 -6.71
C MET A 1 -22.99 -10.66 -7.95
N SER A 2 -23.45 -9.48 -8.41
CA SER A 2 -22.91 -8.85 -9.64
C SER A 2 -21.40 -8.60 -9.60
N ARG A 3 -20.89 -8.22 -8.43
CA ARG A 3 -19.45 -8.02 -8.18
C ARG A 3 -18.65 -9.32 -8.25
N GLU A 4 -19.13 -10.40 -7.64
CA GLU A 4 -18.45 -11.71 -7.70
C GLU A 4 -18.32 -12.20 -9.14
N VAL A 5 -19.39 -12.10 -9.91
CA VAL A 5 -19.40 -12.43 -11.34
C VAL A 5 -18.38 -11.56 -12.07
N ALA A 6 -18.43 -10.23 -11.91
CA ALA A 6 -17.48 -9.33 -12.58
C ALA A 6 -16.01 -9.61 -12.21
N LEU A 7 -15.74 -10.08 -10.99
CA LEU A 7 -14.39 -10.45 -10.55
C LEU A 7 -13.88 -11.75 -11.17
N ALA A 8 -14.77 -12.68 -11.55
CA ALA A 8 -14.45 -13.95 -12.19
C ALA A 8 -14.08 -13.80 -13.68
N TYR A 9 -14.36 -12.65 -14.29
CA TYR A 9 -14.13 -12.41 -15.72
C TYR A 9 -13.06 -11.35 -16.00
N THR A 10 -12.47 -11.43 -17.19
CA THR A 10 -11.59 -10.43 -17.81
C THR A 10 -12.09 -10.15 -19.23
N ALA A 11 -12.02 -8.91 -19.70
CA ALA A 11 -12.65 -8.53 -20.96
C ALA A 11 -11.93 -9.07 -22.21
N VAL A 12 -10.59 -9.10 -22.23
CA VAL A 12 -9.82 -9.28 -23.48
C VAL A 12 -8.68 -10.30 -23.39
N LYS A 13 -7.94 -10.34 -22.29
CA LYS A 13 -6.77 -11.22 -22.15
C LYS A 13 -6.99 -12.16 -20.98
N LYS A 14 -6.53 -13.40 -21.11
CA LYS A 14 -6.55 -14.40 -20.03
C LYS A 14 -5.70 -13.91 -18.87
N VAL A 15 -6.26 -14.03 -17.67
CA VAL A 15 -5.61 -13.73 -16.40
C VAL A 15 -5.77 -14.97 -15.52
N HIS A 16 -4.77 -15.28 -14.70
CA HIS A 16 -4.84 -16.44 -13.81
C HIS A 16 -6.10 -16.35 -12.92
N GLY A 17 -6.85 -17.45 -12.84
CA GLY A 17 -8.10 -17.53 -12.08
C GLY A 17 -9.29 -16.77 -12.67
N LYS A 18 -9.20 -16.22 -13.89
CA LYS A 18 -10.30 -15.50 -14.56
C LYS A 18 -10.60 -16.03 -15.94
N GLU A 19 -11.88 -16.07 -16.28
CA GLU A 19 -12.38 -16.41 -17.61
C GLU A 19 -12.41 -15.20 -18.54
N VAL A 20 -12.21 -15.44 -19.85
CA VAL A 20 -12.20 -14.37 -20.85
C VAL A 20 -13.60 -14.12 -21.37
N LEU A 21 -14.21 -12.99 -20.99
CA LEU A 21 -15.58 -12.65 -21.34
C LEU A 21 -15.81 -12.60 -22.86
N LYS A 22 -14.89 -12.02 -23.64
CA LYS A 22 -15.02 -11.89 -25.11
C LYS A 22 -15.17 -13.24 -25.84
N GLU A 23 -14.74 -14.34 -25.21
CA GLU A 23 -14.80 -15.70 -25.76
C GLU A 23 -16.11 -16.42 -25.39
N THR A 24 -16.94 -15.81 -24.52
CA THR A 24 -18.20 -16.42 -24.10
C THR A 24 -19.31 -16.24 -25.13
N LYS A 25 -20.23 -17.21 -25.19
CA LYS A 25 -21.48 -17.09 -25.95
C LYS A 25 -22.32 -15.90 -25.48
N PHE A 26 -22.37 -15.68 -24.16
CA PHE A 26 -23.03 -14.53 -23.54
C PHE A 26 -22.55 -13.21 -24.15
N SER A 27 -21.24 -12.98 -24.19
CA SER A 27 -20.70 -11.73 -24.77
C SER A 27 -21.02 -11.59 -26.25
N SER A 28 -21.11 -12.70 -27.00
CA SER A 28 -21.48 -12.66 -28.41
C SER A 28 -22.93 -12.24 -28.61
N CYS A 29 -23.84 -12.76 -27.78
CA CYS A 29 -25.26 -12.40 -27.79
C CYS A 29 -25.49 -10.92 -27.41
N VAL A 30 -24.90 -10.47 -26.29
CA VAL A 30 -25.02 -9.07 -25.84
C VAL A 30 -24.48 -8.11 -26.90
N ARG A 31 -23.32 -8.42 -27.47
CA ARG A 31 -22.73 -7.63 -28.56
C ARG A 31 -23.65 -7.55 -29.77
N GLY A 32 -24.30 -8.66 -30.16
CA GLY A 32 -25.25 -8.67 -31.28
C GLY A 32 -26.37 -7.65 -31.09
N ILE A 33 -26.96 -7.61 -29.90
CA ILE A 33 -28.01 -6.64 -29.54
C ILE A 33 -27.48 -5.20 -29.63
N TYR A 34 -26.30 -4.92 -29.08
CA TYR A 34 -25.72 -3.57 -29.10
C TYR A 34 -25.34 -3.09 -30.51
N ILE A 35 -24.85 -3.98 -31.38
CA ILE A 35 -24.54 -3.63 -32.77
C ILE A 35 -25.84 -3.28 -33.52
N HIS A 36 -26.91 -4.05 -33.30
CA HIS A 36 -28.20 -3.79 -33.92
C HIS A 36 -28.84 -2.47 -33.50
N ILE A 37 -28.66 -2.05 -32.24
CA ILE A 37 -29.32 -0.84 -31.71
C ILE A 37 -28.46 0.42 -31.92
N TYR A 38 -27.14 0.33 -31.76
CA TYR A 38 -26.29 1.52 -31.62
C TYR A 38 -25.17 1.63 -32.65
N LEU A 39 -25.12 0.76 -33.68
CA LEU A 39 -24.03 0.71 -34.67
C LEU A 39 -22.62 0.77 -34.03
N TYR A 40 -22.48 0.12 -32.87
CA TYR A 40 -21.32 0.33 -32.01
C TYR A 40 -20.06 -0.35 -32.56
N ILE A 41 -18.94 0.37 -32.56
CA ILE A 41 -17.65 -0.16 -33.00
C ILE A 41 -17.14 -1.20 -32.00
N TYR A 42 -16.77 -2.38 -32.49
CA TYR A 42 -16.25 -3.52 -31.72
C TYR A 42 -15.23 -3.12 -30.64
N LYS A 43 -14.32 -2.20 -30.97
CA LYS A 43 -13.28 -1.70 -30.05
C LYS A 43 -13.87 -0.99 -28.83
N ILE A 44 -14.93 -0.22 -29.00
CA ILE A 44 -15.52 0.57 -27.91
C ILE A 44 -16.24 -0.37 -26.94
N TYR A 45 -16.98 -1.37 -27.43
CA TYR A 45 -17.67 -2.35 -26.58
C TYR A 45 -16.73 -3.05 -25.59
N PHE A 46 -15.64 -3.65 -26.08
CA PHE A 46 -14.70 -4.36 -25.22
C PHE A 46 -13.86 -3.43 -24.34
N SER A 47 -13.59 -2.21 -24.80
CA SER A 47 -12.94 -1.18 -23.99
C SER A 47 -13.82 -0.80 -22.79
N THR A 48 -15.10 -0.51 -23.04
CA THR A 48 -16.07 -0.14 -22.00
C THR A 48 -16.24 -1.26 -20.99
N ILE A 49 -16.49 -2.50 -21.45
CA ILE A 49 -16.62 -3.64 -20.54
C ILE A 49 -15.30 -3.91 -19.78
N GLY A 50 -14.15 -3.78 -20.43
CA GLY A 50 -12.85 -3.89 -19.76
C GLY A 50 -12.70 -2.92 -18.61
N SER A 51 -13.10 -1.66 -18.80
CA SER A 51 -13.11 -0.66 -17.74
C SER A 51 -14.04 -1.05 -16.59
N ILE A 52 -15.26 -1.50 -16.90
CA ILE A 52 -16.26 -1.95 -15.89
C ILE A 52 -15.69 -3.09 -15.04
N LEU A 53 -15.19 -4.16 -15.68
CA LEU A 53 -14.67 -5.35 -14.98
C LEU A 53 -13.43 -5.03 -14.13
N ASN A 54 -12.52 -4.19 -14.63
CA ASN A 54 -11.32 -3.80 -13.89
C ASN A 54 -11.64 -3.00 -12.62
N ASN A 55 -12.75 -2.26 -12.63
CA ASN A 55 -13.22 -1.48 -11.49
C ASN A 55 -14.13 -2.29 -10.53
N ALA A 56 -14.50 -3.54 -10.86
CA ALA A 56 -15.40 -4.34 -10.04
C ALA A 56 -14.90 -4.55 -8.60
N LYS A 57 -13.58 -4.58 -8.39
CA LYS A 57 -12.98 -4.67 -7.05
C LYS A 57 -13.38 -3.52 -6.12
N ASP A 58 -13.77 -2.38 -6.69
CA ASP A 58 -14.10 -1.13 -6.01
C ASP A 58 -15.60 -0.88 -5.84
N TRP A 59 -16.44 -1.74 -6.41
CA TRP A 59 -17.89 -1.67 -6.26
C TRP A 59 -18.31 -1.84 -4.79
N ASP A 60 -19.54 -1.45 -4.48
CA ASP A 60 -20.17 -1.66 -3.17
C ASP A 60 -19.35 -1.10 -2.00
N GLY A 61 -18.63 0.01 -2.22
CA GLY A 61 -17.82 0.67 -1.18
C GLY A 61 -16.51 -0.05 -0.84
N HIS A 62 -16.14 -1.13 -1.54
CA HIS A 62 -14.90 -1.87 -1.28
C HIS A 62 -13.63 -1.03 -1.46
N ARG A 63 -13.68 0.06 -2.25
CA ARG A 63 -12.58 1.04 -2.33
C ARG A 63 -12.27 1.67 -0.97
N LEU A 64 -13.31 2.04 -0.23
CA LEU A 64 -13.19 2.65 1.10
C LEU A 64 -12.71 1.62 2.13
N LEU A 65 -13.18 0.38 2.05
CA LEU A 65 -12.74 -0.71 2.94
C LEU A 65 -11.25 -1.00 2.80
N ARG A 66 -10.70 -0.97 1.59
CA ARG A 66 -9.24 -1.16 1.39
C ARG A 66 -8.40 -0.03 1.97
N ARG A 67 -8.90 1.21 1.88
CA ARG A 67 -8.22 2.38 2.46
C ARG A 67 -8.19 2.34 3.99
N LYS A 68 -9.27 1.86 4.62
CA LYS A 68 -9.33 1.67 6.08
C LYS A 68 -8.35 0.59 6.54
N LYS A 69 -8.23 -0.52 5.79
CA LYS A 69 -7.30 -1.59 6.14
C LYS A 69 -5.83 -1.17 6.06
N SER A 70 -5.47 -0.35 5.07
CA SER A 70 -4.09 0.16 4.94
C SER A 70 -3.68 1.17 6.03
N THR A 71 -4.63 1.75 6.77
CA THR A 71 -4.32 2.67 7.88
C THR A 71 -4.01 1.91 9.18
N THR A 72 -4.61 0.74 9.38
CA THR A 72 -4.50 0.00 10.66
C THR A 72 -3.14 -0.69 10.84
N GLU A 73 -2.54 -1.20 9.76
CA GLU A 73 -1.25 -1.93 9.84
C GLU A 73 -0.03 -1.00 9.96
N VAL A 74 -0.14 0.25 9.49
CA VAL A 74 0.95 1.22 9.59
C VAL A 74 1.03 1.82 10.99
N ASP A 75 -0.11 2.07 11.64
CA ASP A 75 -0.15 2.69 12.97
C ASP A 75 0.45 1.80 14.07
N GLU A 76 0.27 0.47 14.03
CA GLU A 76 0.84 -0.43 15.05
C GLU A 76 2.37 -0.54 14.98
N GLN A 77 2.96 -0.45 13.78
CA GLN A 77 4.41 -0.53 13.60
C GLN A 77 5.11 0.73 14.11
N TRP A 78 4.53 1.91 13.87
CA TRP A 78 5.05 3.18 14.40
C TRP A 78 4.83 3.31 15.90
N LEU A 79 3.72 2.80 16.45
CA LEU A 79 3.48 2.83 17.90
C LEU A 79 4.56 2.03 18.66
N ASN A 80 4.95 0.87 18.15
CA ASN A 80 5.99 0.04 18.78
C ASN A 80 7.38 0.70 18.70
N TYR A 81 7.69 1.43 17.61
CA TYR A 81 8.94 2.18 17.49
C TYR A 81 9.04 3.33 18.50
N TYR A 82 7.95 4.08 18.72
CA TYR A 82 7.91 5.19 19.69
C TYR A 82 7.89 4.72 21.16
N VAL A 83 7.41 3.51 21.45
CA VAL A 83 7.47 2.94 22.80
C VAL A 83 8.91 2.55 23.18
N ASP A 84 9.73 2.17 22.20
CA ASP A 84 11.15 1.80 22.41
C ASP A 84 12.04 3.02 22.69
N GLU A 85 11.86 4.15 21.99
CA GLU A 85 12.59 5.40 22.29
C GLU A 85 12.32 5.94 23.71
N ASN A 86 11.13 5.70 24.26
CA ASN A 86 10.80 6.08 25.64
C ASN A 86 11.36 5.13 26.71
N GLN A 87 11.89 3.96 26.33
CA GLN A 87 12.79 3.18 27.20
C GLN A 87 14.22 3.69 27.13
N ILE A 88 14.71 4.06 25.94
CA ILE A 88 16.06 4.62 25.75
C ILE A 88 16.24 5.93 26.53
N LEU A 89 15.25 6.83 26.50
CA LEU A 89 15.28 8.07 27.29
C LEU A 89 15.31 7.83 28.80
N ARG A 90 14.63 6.80 29.31
CA ARG A 90 14.69 6.42 30.73
C ARG A 90 16.04 5.83 31.13
N MET A 91 16.68 5.08 30.23
CA MET A 91 18.05 4.58 30.45
C MET A 91 19.12 5.68 30.36
N MET A 92 18.83 6.80 29.68
CA MET A 92 19.73 7.96 29.62
C MET A 92 19.64 8.83 30.88
N ASP A 93 18.45 9.01 31.46
CA ASP A 93 18.29 9.76 32.71
C ASP A 93 18.92 9.04 33.93
N GLU A 94 18.92 7.70 33.93
CA GLU A 94 19.58 6.92 35.00
C GLU A 94 21.12 7.02 34.96
N ASN A 95 21.73 7.28 33.80
CA ASN A 95 23.19 7.42 33.68
C ASN A 95 23.71 8.84 33.99
N ILE A 96 22.87 9.88 33.90
CA ILE A 96 23.28 11.25 34.25
C ILE A 96 23.37 11.43 35.78
N ALA A 97 22.63 10.64 36.56
CA ALA A 97 22.69 10.69 38.03
C ALA A 97 23.98 10.10 38.61
N THR A 98 24.69 9.21 37.91
CA THR A 98 25.90 8.54 38.43
C THR A 98 27.22 9.24 38.12
N ASP A 99 27.29 10.12 37.10
CA ASP A 99 28.53 10.81 36.73
C ASP A 99 28.76 12.15 37.46
N SER A 100 27.77 12.64 38.22
CA SER A 100 27.89 13.88 39.01
C SER A 100 28.63 13.73 40.36
N MET A 101 29.10 12.52 40.70
CA MET A 101 29.86 12.24 41.94
C MET A 101 31.35 11.89 41.74
N SER A 102 31.93 12.03 40.54
CA SER A 102 33.33 11.59 40.28
C SER A 102 34.27 12.62 39.63
N ALA A 103 34.02 13.93 39.75
CA ALA A 103 34.94 14.98 39.29
C ALA A 103 35.50 15.82 40.44
N HIS A 104 36.26 15.17 41.33
CA HIS A 104 37.29 15.81 42.14
C HIS A 104 38.56 14.94 42.06
N VAL A 105 39.72 15.58 41.86
CA VAL A 105 41.06 15.01 41.58
C VAL A 105 41.26 14.68 40.09
N GLY A 106 42.24 15.18 39.33
CA GLY A 106 43.40 16.06 39.47
C GLY A 106 44.02 16.11 38.05
N ASN A 107 44.28 17.29 37.50
CA ASN A 107 45.58 17.94 37.43
C ASN A 107 46.60 17.29 36.46
N GLU A 108 47.16 18.14 35.58
CA GLU A 108 48.46 18.01 34.91
C GLU A 108 48.66 16.90 33.85
N ASN A 109 48.66 17.29 32.56
CA ASN A 109 49.89 17.42 31.76
C ASN A 109 49.66 17.35 30.23
N ASN A 110 50.34 18.30 29.58
CA ASN A 110 51.13 18.18 28.35
C ASN A 110 50.56 18.68 27.02
N GLU A 111 51.04 19.90 26.71
CA GLU A 111 51.31 20.42 25.39
C GLU A 111 51.97 19.39 24.46
N MET A 112 51.49 19.29 23.23
CA MET A 112 52.28 19.09 22.01
C MET A 112 51.30 18.88 20.87
N PHE A 113 51.14 19.88 20.00
CA PHE A 113 51.29 19.71 18.55
C PHE A 113 51.13 21.09 17.89
N LYS A 114 52.30 21.70 17.68
CA LYS A 114 52.53 22.78 16.72
C LYS A 114 52.59 22.21 15.30
N GLU A 115 52.26 23.07 14.34
CA GLU A 115 52.78 23.15 12.97
C GLU A 115 52.47 22.02 11.97
N LEU A 116 51.65 22.36 10.97
CA LEU A 116 51.91 22.11 9.53
C LEU A 116 50.84 22.82 8.68
N HIS A 117 51.10 24.08 8.30
CA HIS A 117 50.78 24.64 6.99
C HIS A 117 51.50 25.97 6.75
#